data_AF-A0A4V0H641-F1
#
_entry.id   AF-A0A4V0H641-F1
#
_cell.length_a   1.000
_cell.length_b   1.000
_cell.length_c   1.000
_cell.angle_alpha   90.00
_cell.angle_beta   90.00
_cell.angle_gamma   90.00
#
_symmetry.space_group_name_H-M   'P 1'
#
loop_
_entity.id
_entity.type
_entity.pdbx_description
1 polymer ?
#
loop_
_entity_poly.entity_id
_entity_poly.type
_entity_poly.pdbx_seq_one_letter_code
_entity_poly.pdbx_strand_id
1 'polypeptide(L)'
;MTYRFLLFDLDHTLLDFDKAEDIALTALLEECKVVDIQSYKDYYKPMNKAMWKGLELKLLSKKELVNTRFTKLFEHFGRTVDGIYLAERYQAHLQNQGQSYPGAKALLETLKVNGFAIYAATNGLSQIQTSRLKKAGLAEYFEKIFVSEASGSQKPDKFFYDWIGEQIPNYNPAEALMIGDSLTADIQGGINAGIDTVWYNPKQLENKSSVLPTYQVHNYQELLTILHVDDK
;
A
#
# COMPACT_ATOMS: atom_id res chain seq x y z
N MET A 1 6.08 25.92 4.11
CA MET A 1 4.69 25.41 4.15
C MET A 1 4.61 24.49 5.35
N THR A 2 3.49 24.44 6.07
CA THR A 2 3.41 23.65 7.31
C THR A 2 2.37 22.56 7.11
N TYR A 3 2.83 21.36 6.73
CA TYR A 3 1.96 20.19 6.66
C TYR A 3 1.53 19.78 8.06
N ARG A 4 0.29 19.30 8.18
CA ARG A 4 -0.30 18.82 9.44
C ARG A 4 -0.89 17.42 9.29
N PHE A 5 -1.51 17.13 8.15
CA PHE A 5 -2.19 15.86 7.89
C PHE A 5 -1.34 15.00 6.97
N LEU A 6 -0.80 13.90 7.47
CA LEU A 6 0.04 12.98 6.69
C LEU A 6 -0.78 11.75 6.32
N LEU A 7 -1.00 11.55 5.03
CA LEU A 7 -1.67 10.38 4.48
C LEU A 7 -0.62 9.42 3.93
N PHE A 8 -0.39 8.30 4.61
CA PHE A 8 0.58 7.29 4.18
C PHE A 8 -0.12 6.16 3.42
N ASP A 9 0.41 5.82 2.24
CA ASP A 9 0.26 4.45 1.78
C ASP A 9 1.00 3.48 2.72
N LEU A 10 0.63 2.21 2.66
CA LEU A 10 1.17 1.17 3.52
C LEU A 10 2.15 0.27 2.79
N ASP A 11 1.75 -0.33 1.68
CA ASP A 11 2.55 -1.36 1.02
C ASP A 11 3.63 -0.73 0.17
N HIS A 12 4.86 -1.26 0.24
CA HIS A 12 6.01 -0.66 -0.44
C HIS A 12 6.37 0.77 0.02
N THR A 13 5.66 1.31 1.02
CA THR A 13 5.93 2.60 1.66
C THR A 13 6.36 2.46 3.12
N LEU A 14 5.62 1.70 3.94
CA LEU A 14 5.93 1.45 5.37
C LEU A 14 6.06 -0.04 5.66
N LEU A 15 5.21 -0.85 5.04
CA LEU A 15 5.18 -2.30 5.13
C LEU A 15 5.96 -2.92 3.97
N ASP A 16 6.76 -3.94 4.30
CA ASP A 16 7.48 -4.74 3.31
C ASP A 16 6.53 -5.79 2.71
N PHE A 17 5.76 -5.36 1.72
CA PHE A 17 4.80 -6.22 1.03
C PHE A 17 5.50 -7.35 0.28
N ASP A 18 6.65 -7.12 -0.34
CA ASP A 18 7.38 -8.15 -1.10
C ASP A 18 7.75 -9.34 -0.20
N LYS A 19 8.22 -9.05 1.02
CA LYS A 19 8.55 -10.10 2.01
C LYS A 19 7.29 -10.78 2.56
N ALA A 20 6.24 -10.01 2.86
CA ALA A 20 4.97 -10.57 3.33
C ALA A 20 4.31 -11.47 2.28
N GLU A 21 4.30 -11.04 1.02
CA GLU A 21 3.80 -11.80 -0.12
C GLU A 21 4.61 -13.08 -0.31
N ASP A 22 5.94 -13.01 -0.25
CA ASP A 22 6.78 -14.19 -0.43
C ASP A 22 6.49 -15.27 0.62
N ILE A 23 6.41 -14.89 1.90
CA ILE A 23 6.11 -15.82 3.00
C ILE A 23 4.70 -16.41 2.82
N ALA A 24 3.69 -15.57 2.59
CA ALA A 24 2.30 -16.00 2.47
C ALA A 24 2.07 -16.89 1.24
N LEU A 25 2.72 -16.58 0.12
CA LEU A 25 2.65 -17.35 -1.10
C LEU A 25 3.35 -18.70 -0.94
N THR A 26 4.51 -18.74 -0.27
CA THR A 26 5.20 -20.01 0.05
C THR A 26 4.28 -20.93 0.84
N ALA A 27 3.69 -20.44 1.93
CA ALA A 27 2.81 -21.22 2.78
C ALA A 27 1.59 -21.77 2.01
N LEU A 28 0.97 -20.94 1.15
CA LEU A 28 -0.12 -21.39 0.27
C LEU A 28 0.33 -22.51 -0.67
N LEU A 29 1.48 -22.34 -1.33
CA LEU A 29 1.98 -23.30 -2.32
C LEU A 29 2.36 -24.63 -1.66
N GLU A 30 2.93 -24.59 -0.46
CA GLU A 30 3.17 -25.77 0.39
C GLU A 30 1.87 -26.48 0.76
N GLU A 31 0.84 -25.74 1.20
CA GLU A 31 -0.51 -26.30 1.45
C GLU A 31 -1.08 -26.97 0.19
N CYS A 32 -0.82 -26.40 -0.99
CA CYS A 32 -1.25 -26.94 -2.29
C CYS A 32 -0.35 -28.08 -2.82
N LYS A 33 0.65 -28.49 -2.03
CA LYS A 33 1.65 -29.54 -2.36
C LYS A 33 2.39 -29.25 -3.67
N VAL A 34 2.66 -27.99 -3.95
CA VAL A 34 3.49 -27.57 -5.09
C VAL A 34 4.95 -27.95 -4.79
N VAL A 35 5.56 -28.75 -5.65
CA VAL A 35 6.96 -29.17 -5.50
C VAL A 35 7.91 -28.06 -5.93
N ASP A 36 7.68 -27.46 -7.10
CA ASP A 36 8.48 -26.36 -7.62
C ASP A 36 7.86 -25.00 -7.24
N ILE A 37 8.05 -24.62 -5.97
CA ILE A 37 7.53 -23.36 -5.42
C ILE A 37 8.13 -22.16 -6.14
N GLN A 38 9.40 -22.22 -6.51
CA GLN A 38 10.09 -21.07 -7.10
C GLN A 38 9.51 -20.71 -8.46
N SER A 39 9.26 -21.68 -9.35
CA SER A 39 8.62 -21.41 -10.64
C SER A 39 7.24 -20.77 -10.48
N TYR A 40 6.45 -21.20 -9.49
CA TYR A 40 5.15 -20.57 -9.20
C TYR A 40 5.29 -19.14 -8.72
N LYS A 41 6.27 -18.83 -7.87
CA LYS A 41 6.56 -17.47 -7.42
C LYS A 41 7.00 -16.57 -8.58
N ASP A 42 7.90 -17.07 -9.42
CA ASP A 42 8.47 -16.34 -10.55
C ASP A 42 7.39 -15.96 -11.58
N TYR A 43 6.37 -16.80 -11.74
CA TYR A 43 5.19 -16.46 -12.54
C TYR A 43 4.19 -15.57 -11.80
N TYR A 44 3.85 -15.90 -10.55
CA TYR A 44 2.81 -15.20 -9.79
C TYR A 44 3.15 -13.73 -9.55
N LYS A 45 4.36 -13.41 -9.08
CA LYS A 45 4.73 -12.04 -8.67
C LYS A 45 4.54 -11.01 -9.78
N PRO A 46 5.11 -11.18 -11.00
CA PRO A 46 4.87 -10.23 -12.08
C PRO A 46 3.41 -10.21 -12.55
N MET A 47 2.73 -11.36 -12.60
CA MET A 47 1.31 -11.44 -12.97
C MET A 47 0.43 -10.67 -11.97
N ASN A 48 0.60 -10.90 -10.65
CA ASN A 48 -0.15 -10.24 -9.59
C ASN A 48 0.10 -8.72 -9.61
N LYS A 49 1.35 -8.29 -9.81
CA LYS A 49 1.69 -6.87 -10.00
C LYS A 49 0.96 -6.25 -11.19
N ALA A 50 0.89 -6.95 -12.32
CA ALA A 50 0.15 -6.47 -13.48
C ALA A 50 -1.36 -6.39 -13.22
N MET A 51 -1.93 -7.32 -12.46
CA MET A 51 -3.34 -7.29 -12.06
C MET A 51 -3.66 -6.10 -11.14
N TRP A 52 -2.80 -5.79 -10.17
CA TRP A 52 -2.94 -4.59 -9.32
C TRP A 52 -2.84 -3.30 -10.13
N LYS A 53 -1.90 -3.21 -11.07
CA LYS A 53 -1.85 -2.08 -12.01
C LYS A 53 -3.11 -1.98 -12.87
N GLY A 54 -3.68 -3.13 -13.27
CA GLY A 54 -4.97 -3.18 -13.95
C GLY A 54 -6.12 -2.63 -13.10
N LEU A 55 -6.12 -2.88 -11.80
CA LEU A 55 -7.08 -2.31 -10.85
C LEU A 55 -6.97 -0.78 -10.77
N GLU A 56 -5.75 -0.25 -10.67
CA GLU A 56 -5.49 1.20 -10.65
C GLU A 56 -5.96 1.89 -11.93
N LEU A 57 -5.77 1.22 -13.08
CA LEU A 57 -6.21 1.68 -14.39
C LEU A 57 -7.68 1.39 -14.71
N LYS A 58 -8.46 0.87 -13.74
CA LYS A 58 -9.88 0.48 -13.90
C LYS A 58 -10.13 -0.57 -14.99
N LEU A 59 -9.12 -1.35 -15.35
CA LEU A 59 -9.20 -2.47 -16.29
C LEU A 59 -9.68 -3.76 -15.61
N LEU A 60 -9.66 -3.79 -14.28
CA LEU A 60 -10.00 -4.93 -13.45
C LEU A 60 -10.68 -4.43 -12.18
N SER A 61 -11.72 -5.10 -11.70
CA SER A 61 -12.28 -4.81 -10.37
C SER A 61 -11.49 -5.52 -9.27
N LYS A 62 -11.56 -5.00 -8.04
CA LYS A 62 -10.89 -5.61 -6.87
C LYS A 62 -11.35 -7.06 -6.65
N LYS A 63 -12.65 -7.31 -6.86
CA LYS A 63 -13.26 -8.65 -6.77
C LYS A 63 -12.67 -9.60 -7.81
N GLU A 64 -12.55 -9.18 -9.06
CA GLU A 64 -11.94 -9.99 -10.11
C GLU A 64 -10.45 -10.25 -9.82
N LEU A 65 -9.70 -9.25 -9.37
CA LEU A 65 -8.30 -9.42 -8.99
C LEU A 65 -8.14 -10.53 -7.95
N VAL A 66 -8.85 -10.39 -6.84
CA VAL A 66 -8.75 -11.31 -5.70
C VAL A 66 -9.20 -12.71 -6.08
N ASN A 67 -10.33 -12.84 -6.77
CA ASN A 67 -10.97 -14.13 -7.02
C ASN A 67 -10.33 -14.91 -8.17
N THR A 68 -9.57 -14.26 -9.06
CA THR A 68 -9.05 -14.93 -10.26
C THR A 68 -7.53 -15.12 -10.27
N ARG A 69 -6.75 -14.41 -9.45
CA ARG A 69 -5.29 -14.50 -9.48
C ARG A 69 -4.75 -15.90 -9.25
N PHE A 70 -5.38 -16.69 -8.37
CA PHE A 70 -4.95 -18.07 -8.11
C PHE A 70 -5.46 -19.05 -9.15
N THR A 71 -6.64 -18.83 -9.74
CA THR A 71 -7.06 -19.58 -10.94
C THR A 71 -6.03 -19.39 -12.05
N LYS A 72 -5.68 -18.14 -12.39
CA LYS A 72 -4.68 -17.81 -13.42
C LYS A 72 -3.30 -18.40 -13.14
N LEU A 73 -2.86 -18.34 -11.88
CA LEU A 73 -1.58 -18.93 -11.46
C LEU A 73 -1.57 -20.43 -11.75
N PHE A 74 -2.54 -21.18 -11.24
CA PHE A 74 -2.52 -22.64 -11.34
C PHE A 74 -2.85 -23.13 -12.76
N GLU A 75 -3.71 -22.42 -13.50
CA GLU A 75 -3.98 -22.70 -14.92
C GLU A 75 -2.72 -22.62 -15.78
N HIS A 76 -1.83 -21.65 -15.51
CA HIS A 76 -0.53 -21.55 -16.21
C HIS A 76 0.31 -22.83 -16.08
N PHE A 77 0.23 -23.50 -14.93
CA PHE A 77 0.91 -24.77 -14.66
C PHE A 77 0.03 -26.00 -14.94
N GLY A 78 -1.05 -25.84 -15.70
CA GLY A 78 -1.93 -26.94 -16.10
C GLY A 78 -2.78 -27.55 -14.98
N ARG A 79 -3.01 -26.80 -13.90
CA ARG A 79 -3.82 -27.25 -12.74
C ARG A 79 -5.11 -26.47 -12.64
N THR A 80 -6.23 -27.17 -12.60
CA THR A 80 -7.53 -26.58 -12.24
C THR A 80 -7.68 -26.56 -10.73
N VAL A 81 -8.06 -25.42 -10.17
CA VAL A 81 -8.22 -25.20 -8.73
C VAL A 81 -9.44 -24.31 -8.45
N ASP A 82 -9.91 -24.34 -7.21
CA ASP A 82 -10.83 -23.31 -6.71
C ASP A 82 -10.02 -22.05 -6.33
N GLY A 83 -9.95 -21.09 -7.27
CA GLY A 83 -9.17 -19.87 -7.07
C GLY A 83 -9.73 -18.95 -5.98
N ILE A 84 -11.03 -19.00 -5.69
CA ILE A 84 -11.65 -18.21 -4.62
C ILE A 84 -11.20 -18.78 -3.28
N TYR A 85 -11.31 -20.10 -3.10
CA TYR A 85 -10.81 -20.78 -1.91
C TYR A 85 -9.32 -20.52 -1.68
N LEU A 86 -8.48 -20.63 -2.72
CA LEU A 86 -7.04 -20.34 -2.58
C LEU A 86 -6.77 -18.87 -2.29
N ALA A 87 -7.59 -17.94 -2.78
CA ALA A 87 -7.50 -16.54 -2.42
C ALA A 87 -7.76 -16.32 -0.93
N GLU A 88 -8.79 -16.95 -0.36
CA GLU A 88 -9.09 -16.88 1.07
C GLU A 88 -7.94 -17.47 1.92
N ARG A 89 -7.40 -18.63 1.51
CA ARG A 89 -6.23 -19.24 2.17
C ARG A 89 -5.01 -18.32 2.15
N TYR A 90 -4.71 -17.74 1.01
CA TYR A 90 -3.61 -16.79 0.89
C TYR A 90 -3.82 -15.54 1.75
N GLN A 91 -5.04 -15.00 1.79
CA GLN A 91 -5.36 -13.86 2.64
C GLN A 91 -5.16 -14.19 4.12
N ALA A 92 -5.53 -15.39 4.57
CA ALA A 92 -5.28 -15.84 5.95
C ALA A 92 -3.77 -15.90 6.27
N HIS A 93 -2.94 -16.35 5.33
CA HIS A 93 -1.48 -16.31 5.48
C HIS A 93 -0.93 -14.89 5.50
N LEU A 94 -1.47 -14.02 4.66
CA LEU A 94 -1.04 -12.63 4.55
C LEU A 94 -1.45 -11.79 5.78
N GLN A 95 -2.62 -12.05 6.35
CA GLN A 95 -3.05 -11.47 7.63
C GLN A 95 -2.09 -11.81 8.77
N ASN A 96 -1.36 -12.92 8.65
CA ASN A 96 -0.39 -13.33 9.66
C ASN A 96 0.97 -12.64 9.56
N GLN A 97 1.18 -11.81 8.55
CA GLN A 97 2.41 -11.07 8.31
C GLN A 97 2.42 -9.70 8.97
N GLY A 98 3.60 -9.09 9.06
CA GLY A 98 3.80 -7.79 9.73
C GLY A 98 5.18 -7.20 9.50
N GLN A 99 5.85 -7.60 8.42
CA GLN A 99 7.17 -7.07 8.10
C GLN A 99 7.03 -5.61 7.66
N SER A 100 7.81 -4.73 8.27
CA SER A 100 7.93 -3.32 7.95
C SER A 100 9.34 -2.98 7.49
N TYR A 101 9.48 -1.89 6.74
CA TYR A 101 10.80 -1.44 6.32
C TYR A 101 11.60 -0.90 7.52
N PRO A 102 12.94 -1.09 7.51
CA PRO A 102 13.81 -0.49 8.51
C PRO A 102 13.58 1.01 8.64
N GLY A 103 13.42 1.49 9.87
CA GLY A 103 13.16 2.91 10.15
C GLY A 103 11.70 3.35 10.07
N ALA A 104 10.77 2.53 9.57
CA ALA A 104 9.34 2.92 9.44
C ALA A 104 8.72 3.28 10.80
N LYS A 105 9.01 2.48 11.84
CA LYS A 105 8.56 2.75 13.20
C LYS A 105 9.15 4.06 13.75
N ALA A 106 10.46 4.25 13.60
CA ALA A 106 11.15 5.45 14.08
C ALA A 106 10.64 6.72 13.37
N LEU A 107 10.39 6.64 12.06
CA LEU A 107 9.75 7.72 11.30
C LEU A 107 8.41 8.09 11.93
N LEU A 108 7.50 7.12 12.11
CA LEU A 108 6.17 7.37 12.64
C LEU A 108 6.20 7.90 14.09
N GLU A 109 7.12 7.39 14.92
CA GLU A 109 7.37 7.92 16.28
C GLU A 109 7.78 9.39 16.23
N THR A 110 8.78 9.72 15.42
CA THR A 110 9.29 11.08 15.25
C THR A 110 8.20 12.02 14.75
N LEU A 111 7.42 11.62 13.74
CA LEU A 111 6.31 12.42 13.22
C LEU A 111 5.24 12.65 14.30
N LYS A 112 4.88 11.62 15.06
CA LYS A 112 3.87 11.74 16.12
C LYS A 112 4.33 12.67 17.24
N VAL A 113 5.60 12.59 17.66
CA VAL A 113 6.17 13.48 18.68
C VAL A 113 6.23 14.94 18.21
N ASN A 114 6.41 15.17 16.92
CA ASN A 114 6.38 16.51 16.32
C ASN A 114 4.96 17.02 15.99
N GLY A 115 3.91 16.31 16.44
CA GLY A 115 2.54 16.81 16.40
C GLY A 115 1.82 16.63 15.06
N PHE A 116 2.35 15.83 14.14
CA PHE A 116 1.65 15.49 12.90
C PHE A 116 0.46 14.56 13.18
N ALA A 117 -0.64 14.80 12.47
CA ALA A 117 -1.79 13.90 12.43
C ALA A 117 -1.57 12.86 11.33
N ILE A 118 -1.39 11.60 11.71
CA ILE A 118 -0.97 10.53 10.81
C ILE A 118 -2.14 9.60 10.49
N TYR A 119 -2.38 9.37 9.20
CA TYR A 119 -3.43 8.50 8.70
C TYR A 119 -2.88 7.52 7.66
N ALA A 120 -3.49 6.34 7.58
CA ALA A 120 -3.21 5.41 6.50
C ALA A 120 -4.26 5.58 5.39
N ALA A 121 -3.85 5.55 4.12
CA ALA A 121 -4.71 5.66 2.96
C ALA A 121 -4.34 4.56 1.95
N THR A 122 -5.09 3.46 1.91
CA THR A 122 -4.68 2.23 1.20
C THR A 122 -5.78 1.61 0.32
N ASN A 123 -5.37 1.08 -0.84
CA ASN A 123 -6.22 0.25 -1.71
C ASN A 123 -6.26 -1.23 -1.26
N GLY A 124 -5.48 -1.61 -0.24
CA GLY A 124 -5.44 -2.96 0.31
C GLY A 124 -6.78 -3.44 0.89
N LEU A 125 -6.85 -4.72 1.23
CA LEU A 125 -8.01 -5.33 1.87
C LEU A 125 -8.06 -4.94 3.35
N SER A 126 -9.21 -4.49 3.85
CA SER A 126 -9.33 -3.85 5.18
C SER A 126 -8.77 -4.69 6.32
N GLN A 127 -9.23 -5.96 6.42
CA GLN A 127 -8.79 -6.87 7.47
C GLN A 127 -7.29 -7.19 7.40
N ILE A 128 -6.74 -7.27 6.18
CA ILE A 128 -5.32 -7.58 5.96
C ILE A 128 -4.44 -6.44 6.42
N GLN A 129 -4.73 -5.21 5.97
CA GLN A 129 -3.92 -4.04 6.33
C GLN A 129 -3.98 -3.77 7.83
N THR A 130 -5.16 -3.91 8.44
CA THR A 130 -5.33 -3.76 9.89
C THR A 130 -4.52 -4.79 10.67
N SER A 131 -4.56 -6.06 10.26
CA SER A 131 -3.78 -7.13 10.92
C SER A 131 -2.27 -6.92 10.77
N ARG A 132 -1.82 -6.58 9.56
CA ARG A 132 -0.40 -6.37 9.27
C ARG A 132 0.18 -5.18 10.01
N LEU A 133 -0.54 -4.06 10.11
CA LEU A 133 -0.13 -2.92 10.92
C LEU A 133 -0.02 -3.26 12.41
N LYS A 134 -0.95 -4.05 12.96
CA LYS A 134 -0.89 -4.51 14.34
C LYS A 134 0.33 -5.40 14.58
N LYS A 135 0.59 -6.37 13.69
CA LYS A 135 1.74 -7.27 13.78
C LYS A 135 3.08 -6.55 13.59
N ALA A 136 3.11 -5.50 12.77
CA ALA A 136 4.27 -4.65 12.59
C ALA A 136 4.53 -3.70 13.77
N GLY A 137 3.59 -3.61 14.73
CA GLY A 137 3.66 -2.64 15.82
C GLY A 137 3.55 -1.19 15.34
N LEU A 138 2.86 -0.95 14.21
CA LEU A 138 2.70 0.38 13.61
C LEU A 138 1.28 0.94 13.78
N ALA A 139 0.30 0.11 14.14
CA ALA A 139 -1.10 0.52 14.21
C ALA A 139 -1.36 1.70 15.16
N GLU A 140 -0.58 1.82 16.24
CA GLU A 140 -0.75 2.85 17.28
C GLU A 140 -0.36 4.27 16.82
N TYR A 141 0.36 4.42 15.71
CA TYR A 141 0.76 5.73 15.20
C TYR A 141 -0.32 6.39 14.35
N PHE A 142 -1.27 5.61 13.84
CA PHE A 142 -2.34 6.10 12.98
C PHE A 142 -3.55 6.50 13.80
N GLU A 143 -4.04 7.73 13.59
CA GLU A 143 -5.32 8.17 14.15
C GLU A 143 -6.49 7.42 13.51
N LYS A 144 -6.39 7.15 12.20
CA LYS A 144 -7.37 6.36 11.46
C LYS A 144 -6.73 5.67 10.25
N ILE A 145 -7.26 4.51 9.91
CA ILE A 145 -6.88 3.74 8.72
C ILE A 145 -8.02 3.83 7.71
N PHE A 146 -7.78 4.52 6.61
CA PHE A 146 -8.71 4.68 5.50
C PHE A 146 -8.42 3.63 4.43
N VAL A 147 -9.42 2.79 4.19
CA VAL A 147 -9.35 1.68 3.24
C VAL A 147 -10.36 1.91 2.13
N SER A 148 -9.95 1.72 0.87
CA SER A 148 -10.81 1.88 -0.32
C SER A 148 -12.20 1.24 -0.17
N GLU A 149 -12.27 0.01 0.35
CA GLU A 149 -13.51 -0.74 0.57
C GLU A 149 -14.58 0.01 1.37
N ALA A 150 -14.17 0.81 2.36
CA ALA A 150 -15.09 1.55 3.22
C ALA A 150 -15.68 2.78 2.52
N SER A 151 -15.03 3.28 1.47
CA SER A 151 -15.44 4.48 0.75
C SER A 151 -16.30 4.17 -0.49
N GLY A 152 -16.33 2.93 -0.98
CA GLY A 152 -16.88 2.60 -2.29
C GLY A 152 -16.07 3.15 -3.47
N SER A 153 -14.88 3.69 -3.21
CA SER A 153 -13.93 4.27 -4.17
C SER A 153 -12.50 3.81 -3.83
N GLN A 154 -11.52 4.18 -4.64
CA GLN A 154 -10.12 3.78 -4.48
C GLN A 154 -9.16 4.85 -5.01
N LYS A 155 -7.91 4.85 -4.58
CA LYS A 155 -6.86 5.63 -5.24
C LYS A 155 -6.73 5.18 -6.71
N PRO A 156 -6.59 6.07 -7.70
CA PRO A 156 -6.35 7.53 -7.58
C PRO A 156 -7.62 8.42 -7.65
N ASP A 157 -8.81 7.88 -7.40
CA ASP A 157 -10.05 8.66 -7.52
C ASP A 157 -10.15 9.74 -6.43
N LYS A 158 -10.39 10.99 -6.86
CA LYS A 158 -10.56 12.14 -5.97
C LYS A 158 -11.57 11.87 -4.82
N PHE A 159 -12.64 11.15 -5.13
CA PHE A 159 -13.68 10.81 -4.15
C PHE A 159 -13.13 10.08 -2.91
N PHE A 160 -12.09 9.25 -3.05
CA PHE A 160 -11.47 8.58 -1.92
C PHE A 160 -10.86 9.59 -0.93
N TYR A 161 -10.21 10.63 -1.45
CA TYR A 161 -9.59 11.69 -0.65
C TYR A 161 -10.63 12.67 -0.08
N ASP A 162 -11.69 12.97 -0.84
CA ASP A 162 -12.81 13.77 -0.34
C ASP A 162 -13.47 13.09 0.87
N TRP A 163 -13.71 11.78 0.76
CA TRP A 163 -14.22 10.98 1.87
C TRP A 163 -13.26 10.95 3.05
N ILE A 164 -11.93 10.88 2.84
CA ILE A 164 -10.94 11.01 3.92
C ILE A 164 -11.08 12.36 4.62
N GLY A 165 -11.16 13.45 3.86
CA GLY A 165 -11.26 14.81 4.39
C GLY A 165 -12.51 15.04 5.23
N GLU A 166 -13.66 14.50 4.81
CA GLU A 166 -14.92 14.56 5.57
C GLU A 166 -14.84 13.87 6.94
N GLN A 167 -13.91 12.93 7.09
CA GLN A 167 -13.75 12.11 8.29
C GLN A 167 -12.69 12.65 9.25
N ILE A 168 -11.93 13.67 8.85
CA ILE A 168 -10.85 14.27 9.64
C ILE A 168 -11.31 15.67 10.13
N PRO A 169 -11.37 15.90 11.45
CA PRO A 169 -11.76 17.21 11.98
C PRO A 169 -10.80 18.33 11.55
N ASN A 170 -11.36 19.44 11.05
CA ASN A 170 -10.61 20.61 10.57
C ASN A 170 -9.63 20.30 9.43
N TYR A 171 -9.92 19.29 8.62
CA TYR A 171 -9.09 18.92 7.48
C TYR A 171 -8.94 20.08 6.50
N ASN A 172 -7.71 20.35 6.08
CA ASN A 172 -7.39 21.30 5.03
C ASN A 172 -6.47 20.62 4.00
N PRO A 173 -6.91 20.44 2.75
CA PRO A 173 -6.08 19.85 1.68
C PRO A 173 -4.74 20.57 1.49
N ALA A 174 -4.67 21.89 1.71
CA ALA A 174 -3.44 22.67 1.60
C ALA A 174 -2.43 22.39 2.73
N GLU A 175 -2.84 21.72 3.80
CA GLU A 175 -1.99 21.27 4.91
C GLU A 175 -1.80 19.74 4.88
N ALA A 176 -2.32 19.06 3.87
CA ALA A 176 -2.24 17.62 3.73
C ALA A 176 -1.09 17.22 2.80
N LEU A 177 -0.51 16.06 3.06
CA LEU A 177 0.56 15.47 2.26
C LEU A 177 0.27 13.98 2.06
N MET A 178 0.22 13.55 0.80
CA MET A 178 0.09 12.13 0.43
C MET A 178 1.49 11.54 0.20
N ILE A 179 1.86 10.52 0.96
CA ILE A 179 3.17 9.84 0.90
C ILE A 179 2.96 8.40 0.45
N GLY A 180 3.55 8.01 -0.68
CA GLY A 180 3.43 6.65 -1.20
C GLY A 180 4.40 6.33 -2.32
N ASP A 181 4.47 5.07 -2.72
CA ASP A 181 5.40 4.57 -3.75
C ASP A 181 4.79 4.57 -5.16
N SER A 182 3.45 4.58 -5.27
CA SER A 182 2.76 4.43 -6.54
C SER A 182 2.48 5.77 -7.21
N LEU A 183 3.16 6.03 -8.35
CA LEU A 183 2.86 7.20 -9.19
C LEU A 183 1.40 7.23 -9.65
N THR A 184 0.84 6.07 -10.02
CA THR A 184 -0.51 5.95 -10.58
C THR A 184 -1.61 5.96 -9.53
N ALA A 185 -1.36 5.50 -8.31
CA ALA A 185 -2.35 5.50 -7.23
C ALA A 185 -2.16 6.69 -6.27
N ASP A 186 -0.99 6.80 -5.64
CA ASP A 186 -0.76 7.76 -4.55
C ASP A 186 -0.53 9.17 -5.07
N ILE A 187 0.38 9.31 -6.02
CA ILE A 187 0.79 10.62 -6.52
C ILE A 187 -0.31 11.21 -7.39
N GLN A 188 -0.78 10.46 -8.38
CA GLN A 188 -1.92 10.90 -9.19
C GLN A 188 -3.18 11.12 -8.34
N GLY A 189 -3.39 10.31 -7.29
CA GLY A 189 -4.50 10.47 -6.36
C GLY A 189 -4.43 11.78 -5.58
N GLY A 190 -3.27 12.08 -4.99
CA GLY A 190 -3.05 13.36 -4.29
C GLY A 190 -3.23 14.57 -5.23
N ILE A 191 -2.67 14.50 -6.45
CA ILE A 191 -2.85 15.55 -7.48
C ILE A 191 -4.34 15.74 -7.81
N ASN A 192 -5.08 14.65 -8.05
CA ASN A 192 -6.51 14.72 -8.34
C ASN A 192 -7.31 15.36 -7.19
N ALA A 193 -6.83 15.21 -5.96
CA ALA A 193 -7.42 15.78 -4.77
C ALA A 193 -6.94 17.20 -4.42
N GLY A 194 -5.95 17.74 -5.16
CA GLY A 194 -5.35 19.04 -4.85
C GLY A 194 -4.51 19.02 -3.57
N ILE A 195 -3.91 17.86 -3.25
CA ILE A 195 -3.06 17.64 -2.08
C ILE A 195 -1.62 17.47 -2.57
N ASP A 196 -0.65 18.00 -1.82
CA ASP A 196 0.76 17.79 -2.12
C ASP A 196 1.17 16.32 -1.98
N THR A 197 2.20 15.92 -2.71
CA THR A 197 2.58 14.50 -2.83
C THR A 197 4.06 14.28 -2.61
N VAL A 198 4.40 13.20 -1.91
CA VAL A 198 5.76 12.68 -1.80
C VAL A 198 5.81 11.31 -2.45
N TRP A 199 6.61 11.20 -3.51
CA TRP A 199 6.96 9.92 -4.09
C TRP A 199 8.10 9.27 -3.31
N TYR A 200 7.77 8.22 -2.56
CA TYR A 200 8.76 7.37 -1.89
C TYR A 200 9.38 6.39 -2.91
N ASN A 201 10.61 6.66 -3.31
CA ASN A 201 11.30 5.96 -4.38
C ASN A 201 12.70 5.47 -3.93
N PRO A 202 12.80 4.55 -2.95
CA PRO A 202 14.09 4.10 -2.43
C PRO A 202 14.96 3.39 -3.47
N LYS A 203 14.36 2.91 -4.56
CA LYS A 203 15.04 2.23 -5.67
C LYS A 203 15.53 3.20 -6.76
N GLN A 204 15.35 4.52 -6.60
CA GLN A 204 15.75 5.54 -7.57
C GLN A 204 15.24 5.24 -8.99
N LEU A 205 14.00 4.76 -9.09
CA LEU A 205 13.38 4.48 -10.38
C LEU A 205 13.22 5.76 -11.19
N GLU A 206 13.47 5.67 -12.49
CA GLU A 206 13.17 6.75 -13.42
C GLU A 206 11.65 6.94 -13.54
N ASN A 207 11.17 8.17 -13.38
CA ASN A 207 9.77 8.50 -13.65
C ASN A 207 9.55 8.62 -15.16
N LYS A 208 8.94 7.59 -15.76
CA LYS A 208 8.59 7.54 -17.19
C LYS A 208 7.16 8.01 -17.47
N SER A 209 6.46 8.51 -16.46
CA SER A 209 5.08 8.96 -16.58
C SER A 209 5.00 10.48 -16.71
N SER A 210 3.81 11.00 -17.01
CA SER A 210 3.51 12.43 -16.94
C SER A 210 3.13 12.91 -15.53
N VAL A 211 3.08 12.01 -14.55
CA VAL A 211 2.70 12.32 -13.17
C VAL A 211 3.90 12.96 -12.47
N LEU A 212 3.75 14.19 -11.99
CA LEU A 212 4.82 14.93 -11.33
C LEU A 212 4.51 15.07 -9.83
N PRO A 213 5.26 14.40 -8.93
CA PRO A 213 5.06 14.59 -7.50
C PRO A 213 5.55 15.97 -7.05
N THR A 214 5.01 16.48 -5.93
CA THR A 214 5.53 17.71 -5.30
C THR A 214 6.97 17.50 -4.84
N TYR A 215 7.23 16.34 -4.23
CA TYR A 215 8.54 15.92 -3.76
C TYR A 215 8.84 14.47 -4.13
N GLN A 216 10.13 14.15 -4.22
CA GLN A 216 10.61 12.78 -4.30
C GLN A 216 11.61 12.55 -3.17
N VAL A 217 11.51 11.41 -2.51
CA VAL A 217 12.44 11.00 -1.45
C VAL A 217 12.91 9.57 -1.67
N HIS A 218 14.13 9.26 -1.24
CA HIS A 218 14.72 7.93 -1.37
C HIS A 218 14.80 7.20 -0.03
N ASN A 219 14.57 7.89 1.07
CA ASN A 219 14.61 7.35 2.41
C ASN A 219 13.78 8.23 3.35
N TYR A 220 13.58 7.75 4.58
CA TYR A 220 12.77 8.46 5.57
C TYR A 220 13.43 9.74 6.11
N GLN A 221 14.77 9.87 6.03
CA GLN A 221 15.46 11.08 6.47
C GLN A 221 15.16 12.26 5.54
N GLU A 222 15.13 12.02 4.22
CA GLU A 222 14.73 13.02 3.24
C GLU A 222 13.28 13.47 3.46
N LEU A 223 12.38 12.55 3.86
CA LEU A 223 11.01 12.90 4.24
C LEU A 223 10.96 13.81 5.48
N LEU A 224 11.70 13.47 6.54
CA LEU A 224 11.82 14.33 7.73
C LEU A 224 12.37 15.71 7.39
N THR A 225 13.34 15.78 6.47
CA THR A 225 13.93 17.04 5.99
C THR A 225 12.89 17.94 5.30
N ILE A 226 12.07 17.37 4.41
CA ILE A 226 10.98 18.11 3.73
C ILE A 226 9.93 18.60 4.73
N LEU A 227 9.69 17.82 5.78
CA LEU A 227 8.75 18.15 6.85
C LEU A 227 9.35 19.11 7.89
N HIS A 228 10.59 19.56 7.72
CA HIS A 228 11.32 20.42 8.66
C HIS A 228 11.34 19.86 10.08
N VAL A 229 11.51 18.54 10.20
CA VAL A 229 11.68 17.86 11.48
C VAL A 229 13.17 17.67 11.73
N ASP A 230 13.71 18.41 12.69
CA ASP A 230 15.12 18.31 13.08
C ASP A 230 15.39 17.01 13.85
N ASP A 231 16.55 16.39 13.59
CA ASP A 231 17.09 15.34 14.45
C ASP A 231 17.45 15.96 15.81
N LYS A 232 16.64 15.71 16.84
CA LYS A 232 16.94 16.10 18.22
C LYS A 232 17.95 15.16 18.87
#